data_AF-A0A812M5U9-F1
#
_entry.id   AF-A0A812M5U9-F1
#
_cell.length_a   1.000
_cell.length_b   1.000
_cell.length_c   1.000
_cell.angle_alpha   90.00
_cell.angle_beta   90.00
_cell.angle_gamma   90.00
#
_symmetry.space_group_name_H-M   'P 1'
#
loop_
_entity.id
_entity.type
_entity.pdbx_description
1 polymer ?
#
loop_
_entity_poly.entity_id
_entity_poly.type
_entity_poly.pdbx_seq_one_letter_code
_entity_poly.pdbx_strand_id
1 'polypeptide(L)'
;MPVSRSPSHRAQASARRNAASAVAEVNPLLETKGLPRFQSIDVKHVEPAMEAILKSMREDFKSLEDELPKKDPEYEGVVESLEKLRHPLSYSWGVVSHLNNVKNSDALREVHQAVQPEVVKASMELSQSRVVFDALGSLEKSALPESRQRIVESALRDMRLSGVDLE
;
A
#
# COMPACT_ATOMS: atom_id res chain seq x y z
N MET A 1 61.44 14.71 -20.55
CA MET A 1 60.51 15.03 -19.45
C MET A 1 59.24 15.66 -20.01
N PRO A 2 58.07 15.01 -19.86
CA PRO A 2 56.81 15.72 -19.81
C PRO A 2 56.11 15.48 -18.47
N VAL A 3 55.58 16.57 -17.90
CA VAL A 3 54.89 16.62 -16.61
C VAL A 3 53.46 16.12 -16.79
N SER A 4 53.11 14.99 -16.18
CA SER A 4 51.77 14.41 -16.22
C SER A 4 50.82 15.24 -15.36
N ARG A 5 49.81 15.87 -15.97
CA ARG A 5 48.76 16.62 -15.26
C ARG A 5 47.73 15.64 -14.70
N SER A 6 47.63 15.55 -13.38
CA SER A 6 46.57 14.81 -12.67
C SER A 6 45.18 15.36 -13.04
N PRO A 7 44.15 14.52 -13.23
CA PRO A 7 42.80 15.00 -13.47
C PRO A 7 42.21 15.60 -12.19
N SER A 8 41.79 16.85 -12.33
CA SER A 8 40.97 17.67 -11.43
C SER A 8 40.04 16.91 -10.48
N HIS A 9 40.27 17.09 -9.16
CA HIS A 9 39.36 16.69 -8.07
C HIS A 9 37.92 17.22 -8.25
N ARG A 10 37.71 18.27 -9.07
CA ARG A 10 36.41 18.89 -9.31
C ARG A 10 35.48 18.01 -10.17
N ALA A 11 36.03 17.18 -11.05
CA ALA A 11 35.24 16.29 -11.91
C ALA A 11 34.67 15.09 -11.14
N GLN A 12 35.43 14.53 -10.20
CA GLN A 12 34.99 13.40 -9.36
C GLN A 12 33.89 13.80 -8.36
N ALA A 13 33.93 15.03 -7.84
CA ALA A 13 32.91 15.56 -6.93
C ALA A 13 31.56 15.87 -7.63
N SER A 14 31.57 16.12 -8.95
CA SER A 14 30.35 16.29 -9.75
C SER A 14 29.78 14.94 -10.19
N ALA A 15 30.65 13.97 -10.53
CA ALA A 15 30.23 12.61 -10.86
C ALA A 15 29.62 11.86 -9.67
N ARG A 16 30.13 12.06 -8.44
CA ARG A 16 29.54 11.49 -7.21
C ARG A 16 28.19 12.10 -6.84
N ARG A 17 28.00 13.41 -7.09
CA ARG A 17 26.68 14.06 -6.94
C ARG A 17 25.68 13.58 -7.99
N ASN A 18 26.13 13.32 -9.21
CA ASN A 18 25.28 12.75 -10.25
C ASN A 18 24.96 11.26 -10.02
N ALA A 19 25.87 10.48 -9.43
CA ALA A 19 25.59 9.08 -9.08
C ALA A 19 24.61 8.97 -7.88
N ALA A 20 24.70 9.88 -6.90
CA ALA A 20 23.75 9.96 -5.80
C ALA A 20 22.36 10.46 -6.24
N SER A 21 22.30 11.24 -7.32
CA SER A 21 21.04 11.72 -7.92
C SER A 21 20.48 10.77 -9.00
N ALA A 22 21.20 9.70 -9.37
CA ALA A 22 20.84 8.78 -10.46
C ALA A 22 20.40 7.38 -9.99
N VAL A 23 20.42 7.11 -8.68
CA VAL A 23 19.47 6.16 -8.10
C VAL A 23 18.22 6.99 -7.90
N ALA A 24 17.20 6.83 -8.76
CA ALA A 24 15.90 7.42 -8.50
C ALA A 24 15.55 7.10 -7.03
N GLU A 25 15.40 8.13 -6.17
CA GLU A 25 15.26 7.92 -4.73
C GLU A 25 14.11 6.94 -4.50
N VAL A 26 14.45 5.70 -4.13
CA VAL A 26 13.47 4.68 -3.82
C VAL A 26 12.69 5.20 -2.64
N ASN A 27 11.42 5.49 -2.85
CA ASN A 27 10.58 6.04 -1.80
C ASN A 27 10.48 5.01 -0.67
N PRO A 28 10.95 5.32 0.56
CA PRO A 28 11.05 4.35 1.64
C PRO A 28 9.68 3.83 2.11
N LEU A 29 8.59 4.54 1.79
CA LEU A 29 7.23 4.07 2.06
C LEU A 29 6.77 2.99 1.08
N LEU A 30 7.44 2.80 -0.06
CA LEU A 30 7.14 1.70 -0.99
C LEU A 30 7.84 0.39 -0.59
N GLU A 31 8.82 0.45 0.32
CA GLU A 31 9.49 -0.73 0.87
C GLU A 31 8.73 -1.29 2.09
N THR A 32 7.76 -2.16 1.83
CA THR A 32 6.84 -2.71 2.84
C THR A 32 7.36 -3.97 3.54
N LYS A 33 8.64 -4.32 3.33
CA LYS A 33 9.25 -5.51 3.93
C LYS A 33 9.95 -5.19 5.23
N GLY A 34 9.57 -5.89 6.30
CA GLY A 34 10.24 -5.80 7.60
C GLY A 34 9.78 -4.58 8.41
N LEU A 35 10.71 -3.97 9.14
CA LEU A 35 10.41 -2.81 9.99
C LEU A 35 10.52 -1.49 9.22
N PRO A 36 9.63 -0.51 9.47
CA PRO A 36 9.71 0.80 8.83
C PRO A 36 11.04 1.51 9.11
N ARG A 37 11.69 1.99 8.05
CA ARG A 37 12.92 2.81 8.15
C ARG A 37 12.58 4.26 8.49
N PHE A 38 12.05 4.51 9.70
CA PHE A 38 11.56 5.83 10.12
C PHE A 38 12.57 6.97 9.93
N GLN A 39 13.87 6.71 10.07
CA GLN A 39 14.92 7.71 9.90
C GLN A 39 15.08 8.19 8.45
N SER A 40 14.57 7.44 7.48
CA SER A 40 14.66 7.74 6.05
C SER A 40 13.38 8.39 5.50
N ILE A 41 12.32 8.50 6.30
CA ILE A 41 11.02 9.02 5.86
C ILE A 41 10.93 10.52 6.15
N ASP A 42 10.75 11.29 5.08
CA ASP A 42 10.47 12.72 5.10
C ASP A 42 9.06 13.00 4.55
N VAL A 43 8.53 14.19 4.87
CA VAL A 43 7.20 14.64 4.41
C VAL A 43 7.05 14.58 2.90
N LYS A 44 8.12 14.90 2.15
CA LYS A 44 8.16 14.84 0.67
C LYS A 44 7.88 13.45 0.08
N HIS A 45 8.00 12.38 0.88
CA HIS A 45 7.76 11.02 0.43
C HIS A 45 6.29 10.60 0.51
N VAL A 46 5.48 11.27 1.35
CA VAL A 46 4.14 10.78 1.72
C VAL A 46 3.21 10.78 0.50
N GLU A 47 3.01 11.94 -0.14
CA GLU A 47 2.08 12.06 -1.25
C GLU A 47 2.47 11.18 -2.45
N PRO A 48 3.72 11.18 -2.97
CA PRO A 48 4.10 10.31 -4.08
C PRO A 48 3.98 8.81 -3.76
N ALA A 49 4.22 8.40 -2.51
CA ALA A 49 4.05 7.00 -2.12
C ALA A 49 2.57 6.60 -2.12
N MET A 50 1.72 7.45 -1.54
CA MET A 50 0.30 7.15 -1.43
C MET A 50 -0.37 7.13 -2.80
N GLU A 51 -0.03 8.06 -3.69
CA GLU A 51 -0.51 8.03 -5.08
C GLU A 51 -0.13 6.72 -5.78
N ALA A 52 1.14 6.30 -5.69
CA ALA A 52 1.61 5.08 -6.32
C ALA A 52 0.91 3.82 -5.75
N ILE A 53 0.78 3.73 -4.43
CA ILE A 53 0.13 2.61 -3.75
C ILE A 53 -1.36 2.54 -4.11
N LEU A 54 -2.08 3.67 -4.01
CA LEU A 54 -3.51 3.72 -4.30
C LEU A 54 -3.79 3.37 -5.76
N LYS A 55 -2.94 3.83 -6.69
CA LYS A 55 -3.05 3.47 -8.10
C LYS A 55 -2.89 1.96 -8.31
N SER A 56 -1.79 1.38 -7.84
CA SER A 56 -1.52 -0.06 -7.98
C SER A 56 -2.65 -0.88 -7.34
N MET A 57 -3.05 -0.51 -6.13
CA MET A 57 -4.10 -1.20 -5.40
C MET A 57 -5.43 -1.21 -6.17
N ARG A 58 -5.83 -0.10 -6.77
CA ARG A 58 -7.08 -0.01 -7.57
C ARG A 58 -6.98 -0.82 -8.86
N GLU A 59 -5.82 -0.84 -9.52
CA GLU A 59 -5.59 -1.65 -10.73
C GLU A 59 -5.64 -3.15 -10.41
N ASP A 60 -4.96 -3.57 -9.35
CA ASP A 60 -4.98 -4.95 -8.86
C ASP A 60 -6.39 -5.35 -8.39
N PHE A 61 -7.11 -4.42 -7.75
CA PHE A 61 -8.45 -4.69 -7.22
C PHE A 61 -9.45 -4.93 -8.35
N LYS A 62 -9.42 -4.07 -9.36
CA LYS A 62 -10.25 -4.24 -10.55
C LYS A 62 -9.98 -5.58 -11.23
N SER A 63 -8.72 -5.97 -11.34
CA SER A 63 -8.34 -7.26 -11.91
C SER A 63 -8.90 -8.42 -11.09
N LEU A 64 -8.86 -8.33 -9.76
CA LEU A 64 -9.46 -9.33 -8.87
C LEU A 64 -10.99 -9.39 -9.05
N GLU A 65 -11.68 -8.25 -9.09
CA GLU A 65 -13.13 -8.20 -9.33
C GLU A 65 -13.52 -8.79 -10.68
N ASP A 66 -12.70 -8.60 -11.72
CA ASP A 66 -12.93 -9.18 -13.04
C ASP A 66 -12.69 -10.70 -13.06
N GLU A 67 -11.86 -11.23 -12.17
CA GLU A 67 -11.50 -12.66 -12.11
C GLU A 67 -12.43 -13.49 -11.22
N LEU A 68 -12.88 -12.94 -10.09
CA LEU A 68 -13.67 -13.67 -9.09
C LEU A 68 -14.94 -14.34 -9.66
N PRO A 69 -15.74 -13.70 -10.55
CA PRO A 69 -16.93 -14.34 -11.11
C PRO A 69 -16.66 -15.48 -12.11
N LYS A 70 -15.41 -15.66 -12.57
CA LYS A 70 -15.07 -16.59 -13.65
C LYS A 70 -14.67 -17.98 -13.16
N LYS A 71 -14.49 -18.18 -11.86
CA LYS A 71 -13.99 -19.42 -11.25
C LYS A 71 -14.73 -19.70 -9.94
N ASP A 72 -14.73 -20.95 -9.52
CA ASP A 72 -15.15 -21.28 -8.16
C ASP A 72 -14.16 -20.66 -7.18
N PRO A 73 -14.62 -19.85 -6.20
CA PRO A 73 -13.72 -19.14 -5.30
C PRO A 73 -13.06 -20.12 -4.33
N GLU A 74 -11.73 -20.12 -4.32
CA GLU A 74 -10.93 -20.77 -3.29
C GLU A 74 -10.53 -19.74 -2.23
N TYR A 75 -10.30 -20.18 -0.99
CA TYR A 75 -9.96 -19.29 0.12
C TYR A 75 -8.74 -18.40 -0.21
N GLU A 76 -7.69 -19.00 -0.75
CA GLU A 76 -6.46 -18.33 -1.18
C GLU A 76 -6.75 -17.30 -2.29
N GLY A 77 -7.62 -17.65 -3.24
CA GLY A 77 -7.99 -16.79 -4.36
C GLY A 77 -8.75 -15.54 -3.95
N VAL A 78 -9.52 -15.60 -2.85
CA VAL A 78 -10.28 -14.46 -2.33
C VAL A 78 -9.54 -13.76 -1.20
N VAL A 79 -9.32 -14.44 -0.08
CA VAL A 79 -8.87 -13.83 1.18
C VAL A 79 -7.40 -13.42 1.09
N GLU A 80 -6.51 -14.33 0.70
CA GLU A 80 -5.07 -13.99 0.63
C GLU A 80 -4.78 -12.96 -0.47
N SER A 81 -5.51 -12.98 -1.58
CA SER A 81 -5.43 -11.96 -2.62
C SER A 81 -5.79 -10.58 -2.08
N LEU A 82 -6.89 -10.47 -1.33
CA LEU A 82 -7.30 -9.22 -0.68
C LEU A 82 -6.28 -8.74 0.36
N GLU A 83 -5.70 -9.64 1.14
CA GLU A 83 -4.66 -9.30 2.12
C GLU A 83 -3.40 -8.75 1.43
N LYS A 84 -2.92 -9.41 0.38
CA LYS A 84 -1.76 -8.96 -0.41
C LYS A 84 -1.99 -7.58 -1.01
N LEU A 85 -3.19 -7.36 -1.54
CA LEU A 85 -3.60 -6.08 -2.12
C LEU A 85 -3.69 -4.96 -1.09
N ARG A 86 -4.25 -5.23 0.09
CA ARG A 86 -4.40 -4.24 1.19
C ARG A 86 -3.08 -3.93 1.89
N HIS A 87 -2.14 -4.87 1.89
CA HIS A 87 -0.94 -4.80 2.71
C HIS A 87 -0.10 -3.52 2.47
N PRO A 88 0.22 -3.11 1.22
CA PRO A 88 1.02 -1.91 0.99
C PRO A 88 0.37 -0.63 1.53
N LEU A 89 -0.94 -0.48 1.35
CA LEU A 89 -1.69 0.66 1.85
C LEU A 89 -1.72 0.67 3.38
N SER A 90 -2.08 -0.46 4.00
CA SER A 90 -2.16 -0.59 5.46
C SER A 90 -0.82 -0.33 6.15
N TYR A 91 0.26 -0.93 5.63
CA TYR A 91 1.61 -0.75 6.16
C TYR A 91 2.04 0.72 6.08
N SER A 92 1.97 1.29 4.90
CA SER A 92 2.56 2.60 4.61
C SER A 92 1.73 3.73 5.24
N TRP A 93 0.41 3.62 5.18
CA TRP A 93 -0.47 4.57 5.87
C TRP A 93 -0.33 4.46 7.39
N GLY A 94 -0.21 3.25 7.93
CA GLY A 94 0.08 3.06 9.36
C GLY A 94 1.37 3.75 9.81
N VAL A 95 2.42 3.71 9.00
CA VAL A 95 3.68 4.42 9.23
C VAL A 95 3.50 5.93 9.22
N VAL A 96 2.78 6.47 8.23
CA VAL A 96 2.49 7.91 8.12
C VAL A 96 1.64 8.40 9.28
N SER A 97 0.57 7.68 9.63
CA SER A 97 -0.29 7.99 10.78
C SER A 97 0.47 7.89 12.11
N HIS A 98 1.37 6.91 12.25
CA HIS A 98 2.23 6.83 13.44
C HIS A 98 3.12 8.07 13.56
N LEU A 99 3.81 8.48 12.49
CA LEU A 99 4.62 9.71 12.47
C LEU A 99 3.77 10.94 12.78
N ASN A 100 2.56 11.03 12.23
CA ASN A 100 1.64 12.13 12.51
C ASN A 100 1.25 12.19 14.01
N ASN A 101 1.21 11.05 14.71
CA ASN A 101 0.89 10.97 16.13
C ASN A 101 2.10 11.21 17.05
N VAL A 102 3.29 10.68 16.73
CA VAL A 102 4.45 10.71 17.63
C VAL A 102 5.51 11.74 17.26
N LYS A 103 5.48 12.26 16.04
CA LYS A 103 6.44 13.22 15.48
C LYS A 103 5.73 14.26 14.60
N ASN A 104 4.65 14.82 15.15
CA ASN A 104 3.80 15.78 14.44
C ASN A 104 4.58 17.04 14.03
N SER A 105 4.24 17.60 12.87
CA SER A 105 4.63 18.93 12.41
C SER A 105 3.52 19.49 11.52
N ASP A 106 3.45 20.80 11.33
CA ASP A 106 2.42 21.40 10.49
C ASP A 106 2.50 20.88 9.05
N ALA A 107 3.71 20.78 8.48
CA ALA A 107 3.92 20.20 7.15
C ALA A 107 3.45 18.73 7.03
N LEU A 108 3.72 17.90 8.05
CA LEU A 108 3.24 16.51 8.05
C LEU A 108 1.71 16.45 8.19
N ARG A 109 1.12 17.31 9.02
CA ARG A 109 -0.33 17.37 9.23
C ARG A 109 -1.05 17.77 7.95
N GLU A 110 -0.55 18.77 7.23
CA GLU A 110 -1.10 19.24 5.96
C GLU A 110 -1.11 18.12 4.92
N VAL A 111 0.01 17.43 4.70
CA VAL A 111 0.08 16.33 3.74
C VAL A 111 -0.78 15.13 4.17
N HIS A 112 -0.80 14.79 5.46
CA HIS A 112 -1.68 13.75 5.99
C HIS A 112 -3.15 14.08 5.72
N GLN A 113 -3.59 15.33 5.98
CA GLN A 113 -4.96 15.76 5.73
C GLN A 113 -5.31 15.79 4.25
N ALA A 114 -4.36 16.15 3.38
CA ALA A 114 -4.56 16.14 1.93
C ALA A 114 -4.78 14.72 1.37
N VAL A 115 -4.05 13.74 1.90
CA VAL A 115 -4.07 12.36 1.39
C VAL A 115 -5.16 11.49 2.03
N GLN A 116 -5.53 11.77 3.28
CA GLN A 116 -6.50 10.97 4.04
C GLN A 116 -7.82 10.68 3.29
N PRO A 117 -8.46 11.64 2.59
CA PRO A 117 -9.69 11.37 1.85
C PRO A 117 -9.55 10.26 0.80
N GLU A 118 -8.44 10.21 0.08
CA GLU A 118 -8.20 9.17 -0.93
C GLU A 118 -7.97 7.79 -0.31
N VAL A 119 -7.29 7.74 0.84
CA VAL A 119 -7.12 6.48 1.59
C VAL A 119 -8.46 5.96 2.10
N VAL A 120 -9.31 6.84 2.63
CA VAL A 120 -10.67 6.49 3.08
C VAL A 120 -11.50 6.00 1.91
N LYS A 121 -11.50 6.72 0.78
CA LYS A 121 -12.23 6.34 -0.43
C LYS A 121 -11.81 4.96 -0.93
N ALA A 122 -10.51 4.70 -1.02
CA ALA A 122 -10.02 3.41 -1.49
C ALA A 122 -10.31 2.27 -0.50
N SER A 123 -10.32 2.55 0.81
CA SER A 123 -10.78 1.60 1.82
C SER A 123 -12.27 1.27 1.69
N MET A 124 -13.09 2.29 1.38
CA MET A 124 -14.53 2.12 1.12
C MET A 124 -14.77 1.26 -0.12
N GLU A 125 -14.09 1.56 -1.24
CA GLU A 125 -14.14 0.78 -2.50
C GLU A 125 -13.95 -0.73 -2.24
N LEU A 126 -12.96 -1.10 -1.42
CA LEU A 126 -12.70 -2.50 -1.05
C LEU A 126 -13.78 -3.10 -0.13
N SER A 127 -14.26 -2.33 0.84
CA SER A 127 -15.20 -2.82 1.86
C SER A 127 -16.64 -2.96 1.36
N GLN A 128 -16.99 -2.23 0.29
CA GLN A 128 -18.33 -2.18 -0.30
C GLN A 128 -18.42 -2.94 -1.64
N SER A 129 -17.37 -3.66 -2.04
CA SER A 129 -17.44 -4.47 -3.26
C SER A 129 -18.40 -5.65 -3.11
N ARG A 130 -19.47 -5.62 -3.90
CA ARG A 130 -20.45 -6.70 -3.95
C ARG A 130 -19.84 -8.01 -4.46
N VAL A 131 -18.96 -7.91 -5.46
CA VAL A 131 -18.28 -9.07 -6.06
C VAL A 131 -17.46 -9.82 -5.01
N VAL A 132 -16.70 -9.10 -4.20
CA VAL A 132 -15.92 -9.70 -3.10
C VAL A 132 -16.81 -10.29 -2.03
N PHE A 133 -17.90 -9.60 -1.67
CA PHE A 133 -18.85 -10.08 -0.67
C PHE A 133 -19.49 -11.41 -1.08
N ASP A 134 -19.96 -11.50 -2.32
CA ASP A 134 -20.58 -12.71 -2.87
C ASP A 134 -19.55 -13.85 -3.00
N ALA A 135 -18.31 -13.55 -3.41
CA ALA A 135 -17.23 -14.53 -3.46
C ALA A 135 -16.88 -15.10 -2.08
N LEU A 136 -16.75 -14.25 -1.04
CA LEU A 136 -16.56 -14.68 0.35
C LEU A 136 -17.74 -15.51 0.87
N GLY A 137 -18.96 -15.14 0.49
CA GLY A 137 -20.19 -15.86 0.85
C GLY A 137 -20.28 -17.25 0.24
N SER A 138 -19.66 -17.45 -0.92
CA SER A 138 -19.69 -18.70 -1.70
C SER A 138 -18.62 -19.71 -1.29
N LEU A 139 -17.66 -19.33 -0.42
CA LEU A 139 -16.63 -20.24 0.08
C LEU A 139 -17.24 -21.40 0.89
N GLU A 140 -16.79 -22.63 0.64
CA GLU A 140 -17.20 -23.80 1.44
C GLU A 140 -16.56 -23.79 2.83
N LYS A 141 -17.20 -23.12 3.79
CA LYS A 141 -16.67 -22.91 5.14
C LYS A 141 -16.40 -24.21 5.90
N SER A 142 -17.22 -25.25 5.69
CA SER A 142 -17.07 -26.56 6.34
C SER A 142 -15.74 -27.25 6.03
N ALA A 143 -15.15 -26.97 4.87
CA ALA A 143 -13.86 -27.53 4.46
C ALA A 143 -12.66 -26.73 4.99
N LEU A 144 -12.87 -25.56 5.60
CA LEU A 144 -11.81 -24.70 6.09
C LEU A 144 -11.45 -25.00 7.56
N PRO A 145 -10.18 -24.82 7.96
CA PRO A 145 -9.81 -24.74 9.38
C PRO A 145 -10.58 -23.63 10.12
N GLU A 146 -10.82 -23.82 11.42
CA GLU A 146 -11.59 -22.88 12.26
C GLU A 146 -11.08 -21.43 12.17
N SER A 147 -9.76 -21.23 12.09
CA SER A 147 -9.16 -19.90 11.94
C SER A 147 -9.58 -19.21 10.64
N ARG A 148 -9.61 -19.94 9.52
CA ARG A 148 -10.02 -19.43 8.21
C ARG A 148 -11.52 -19.16 8.16
N GLN A 149 -12.34 -20.01 8.79
CA GLN A 149 -13.78 -19.77 8.95
C GLN A 149 -14.03 -18.43 9.67
N ARG A 150 -13.35 -18.19 10.80
CA ARG A 150 -13.48 -16.95 11.57
C ARG A 150 -13.06 -15.71 10.76
N ILE A 151 -12.02 -15.83 9.93
CA ILE A 151 -11.58 -14.74 9.04
C ILE A 151 -12.69 -14.40 8.04
N VAL A 152 -13.25 -15.40 7.35
CA VAL A 152 -14.32 -15.21 6.37
C VAL A 152 -15.57 -14.60 7.02
N GLU A 153 -15.98 -15.13 8.17
CA GLU A 153 -17.14 -14.59 8.91
C GLU A 153 -16.93 -13.15 9.37
N SER A 154 -15.71 -12.82 9.81
CA SER A 154 -15.37 -11.47 10.21
C SER A 154 -15.37 -10.51 9.02
N ALA A 155 -14.77 -10.91 7.90
CA ALA A 155 -14.79 -10.12 6.68
C ALA A 155 -16.22 -9.84 6.20
N LEU A 156 -17.09 -10.86 6.16
CA LEU A 156 -18.50 -10.70 5.77
C LEU A 156 -19.25 -9.76 6.72
N ARG A 157 -19.02 -9.86 8.04
CA ARG A 157 -19.63 -8.94 9.02
C ARG A 157 -19.15 -7.51 8.81
N ASP A 158 -17.84 -7.31 8.61
CA ASP A 158 -17.25 -5.99 8.49
C ASP A 158 -17.70 -5.29 7.19
N MET A 159 -17.88 -6.04 6.09
CA MET A 159 -18.46 -5.53 4.84
C MET A 159 -19.93 -5.10 5.02
N ARG A 160 -20.74 -5.88 5.76
CA ARG A 160 -22.12 -5.47 6.11
C ARG A 160 -22.15 -4.19 6.95
N LEU A 161 -21.27 -4.08 7.94
CA LEU A 161 -21.13 -2.86 8.76
C LEU A 161 -20.62 -1.66 7.94
N SER A 162 -19.91 -1.92 6.85
CA SER A 162 -19.47 -0.91 5.89
C SER A 162 -20.55 -0.55 4.86
N GLY A 163 -21.71 -1.21 4.89
CA GLY A 163 -22.87 -0.86 4.09
C GLY A 163 -22.94 -1.53 2.71
N VAL A 164 -22.30 -2.68 2.49
CA VAL A 164 -22.36 -3.42 1.22
C VAL A 164 -23.80 -3.83 0.81
N ASP A 165 -24.74 -3.87 1.75
CA ASP A 165 -26.14 -4.28 1.55
C ASP A 165 -27.15 -3.10 1.66
N LEU A 166 -26.72 -1.84 1.51
CA LEU A 166 -27.58 -0.64 1.70
C LEU A 166 -28.28 -0.12 0.42
N GLU A 167 -28.53 -0.96 -0.58
CA GLU A 167 -29.27 -0.57 -1.80
C GLU A 167 -30.73 -0.14 -1.55
#